data_AF-A0A0R1V5W7-F1
#
_entry.id   AF-A0A0R1V5W7-F1
#
_cell.length_a   1.000
_cell.length_b   1.000
_cell.length_c   1.000
_cell.angle_alpha   90.00
_cell.angle_beta   90.00
_cell.angle_gamma   90.00
#
_symmetry.space_group_name_H-M   'P 1'
#
loop_
_entity.id
_entity.type
_entity.pdbx_description
1 polymer ?
#
loop_
_entity_poly.entity_id
_entity_poly.type
_entity_poly.pdbx_seq_one_letter_code
_entity_poly.pdbx_strand_id
1 'polypeptide(L)'
;MGKKDQYKVLKLYGIPVDADPSGNYQLRADANDQIKVHSWRIGKHTKGKYTGPGQLMLTENNLTVVILKAEPMAFKDRHQEVPMQRFLTVQVTDEVLARGLGLLKEFL
;
A
#
# COMPACT_ATOMS: atom_id res chain seq x y z
N MET A 1 3.58 14.02 29.91
CA MET A 1 4.36 12.93 29.28
C MET A 1 4.51 13.24 27.79
N GLY A 2 5.72 13.56 27.32
CA GLY A 2 5.94 14.24 26.04
C GLY A 2 5.78 13.36 24.79
N LYS A 3 5.38 14.01 23.68
CA LYS A 3 5.12 13.49 22.31
C LYS A 3 6.29 12.76 21.62
N LYS A 4 7.29 12.25 22.34
CA LYS A 4 8.54 11.67 21.80
C LYS A 4 8.35 10.44 20.91
N ASP A 5 7.23 9.73 21.06
CA ASP A 5 6.91 8.55 20.26
C ASP A 5 5.89 8.78 19.14
N GLN A 6 5.38 10.01 19.00
CA GLN A 6 4.45 10.34 17.92
C GLN A 6 5.22 10.57 16.63
N TYR A 7 4.69 10.02 15.54
CA TYR A 7 5.18 10.21 14.18
C TYR A 7 3.99 10.49 13.26
N LYS A 8 4.27 11.09 12.10
CA LYS A 8 3.24 11.25 11.06
C LYS A 8 2.80 9.87 10.60
N VAL A 9 1.50 9.61 10.65
CA VAL A 9 0.92 8.36 10.16
C VAL A 9 0.24 8.65 8.84
N LEU A 10 0.52 7.81 7.85
CA LEU A 10 -0.18 7.74 6.58
C LEU A 10 -0.97 6.43 6.55
N LYS A 11 -2.24 6.51 6.18
CA LYS A 11 -3.02 5.38 5.70
C LYS A 11 -2.75 5.23 4.21
N LEU A 12 -2.49 4.01 3.78
CA LEU A 12 -2.18 3.65 2.40
C LEU A 12 -3.24 2.68 1.92
N TYR A 13 -3.93 3.02 0.83
CA TYR A 13 -4.81 2.09 0.12
C TYR A 13 -4.02 1.43 -0.99
N GLY A 14 -4.16 0.12 -1.12
CA GLY A 14 -3.42 -0.65 -2.10
C GLY A 14 -4.04 -2.00 -2.41
N ILE A 15 -3.51 -2.63 -3.46
CA ILE A 15 -3.93 -3.94 -3.94
C ILE A 15 -2.70 -4.85 -3.98
N PRO A 16 -2.77 -6.09 -3.47
CA PRO A 16 -1.68 -7.06 -3.63
C PRO A 16 -1.36 -7.30 -5.10
N VAL A 17 -0.09 -7.53 -5.41
CA VAL A 17 0.37 -7.79 -6.78
C VAL A 17 1.20 -9.07 -6.85
N ASP A 18 1.17 -9.70 -8.03
CA ASP A 18 2.05 -10.80 -8.40
C ASP A 18 3.04 -10.33 -9.47
N ALA A 19 4.27 -10.81 -9.37
CA ALA A 19 5.24 -10.64 -10.43
C ALA A 19 4.88 -11.59 -11.59
N ASP A 20 4.87 -11.07 -12.81
CA ASP A 20 4.74 -11.89 -14.01
C ASP A 20 6.12 -12.40 -14.50
N PRO A 21 6.16 -13.34 -15.45
CA PRO A 21 7.42 -13.87 -15.98
C PRO A 21 8.33 -12.83 -16.64
N SER A 22 7.81 -11.66 -16.98
CA SER A 22 8.58 -10.54 -17.56
C SER A 22 9.16 -9.61 -16.50
N GLY A 23 8.93 -9.88 -15.21
CA GLY A 23 9.38 -9.04 -14.10
C GLY A 23 8.51 -7.80 -13.87
N ASN A 24 7.37 -7.69 -14.55
CA ASN A 24 6.37 -6.68 -14.26
C ASN A 24 5.43 -7.18 -13.15
N TYR A 25 4.53 -6.32 -12.69
CA TYR A 25 3.58 -6.65 -11.63
C TYR A 25 2.16 -6.56 -12.15
N GLN A 26 1.31 -7.50 -11.75
CA GLN A 26 -0.12 -7.52 -12.07
C GLN A 26 -0.94 -7.55 -10.79
N LEU A 27 -2.13 -6.94 -10.81
CA LEU A 27 -3.04 -6.96 -9.66
C LEU A 27 -3.45 -8.41 -9.35
N ARG A 28 -3.23 -8.84 -8.11
CA ARG A 28 -3.59 -10.17 -7.64
C ARG A 28 -5.09 -10.24 -7.40
N ALA A 29 -5.75 -11.24 -7.98
CA ALA A 29 -7.10 -11.65 -7.63
C ALA A 29 -7.06 -12.65 -6.46
N ASP A 30 -8.11 -12.66 -5.64
CA ASP A 30 -8.30 -13.67 -4.60
C ASP A 30 -8.84 -15.00 -5.18
N ALA A 31 -9.11 -15.97 -4.30
CA ALA A 31 -9.60 -17.29 -4.70
C ALA A 31 -10.96 -17.30 -5.42
N ASN A 32 -11.69 -16.17 -5.42
CA ASN A 32 -12.97 -16.00 -6.13
C ASN A 32 -12.83 -15.10 -7.36
N ASP A 33 -11.61 -14.94 -7.88
CA ASP A 33 -11.27 -14.04 -8.99
C ASP A 33 -11.60 -12.56 -8.72
N GLN A 34 -11.67 -12.16 -7.45
CA GLN A 34 -11.94 -10.77 -7.05
C GLN A 34 -10.66 -10.04 -6.70
N ILE A 35 -10.47 -8.86 -7.28
CA ILE A 35 -9.39 -7.96 -6.87
C ILE A 35 -9.91 -7.06 -5.75
N LYS A 36 -9.24 -7.09 -4.60
CA LYS A 36 -9.67 -6.34 -3.42
C LYS A 36 -8.69 -5.24 -3.04
N VAL A 37 -9.25 -4.06 -2.79
CA VAL A 37 -8.53 -2.95 -2.17
C VAL A 37 -8.47 -3.19 -0.67
N HIS A 38 -7.29 -3.02 -0.11
CA HIS A 38 -7.02 -3.11 1.31
C HIS A 38 -6.29 -1.85 1.78
N SER A 39 -6.20 -1.67 3.09
CA SER A 39 -5.46 -0.57 3.68
C SER A 39 -4.41 -1.02 4.68
N TRP A 40 -3.34 -0.24 4.73
CA TRP A 40 -2.24 -0.36 5.66
C TRP A 40 -1.88 1.02 6.20
N ARG A 41 -0.94 1.05 7.13
CA ARG A 41 -0.30 2.28 7.58
C ARG A 41 1.21 2.17 7.63
N ILE A 42 1.87 3.32 7.58
CA ILE A 42 3.28 3.42 7.99
C ILE A 42 3.42 3.30 9.52
N GLY A 43 4.61 2.89 9.94
CA GLY A 43 5.04 2.79 11.33
C GLY A 43 6.30 3.63 11.60
N LYS A 44 6.66 3.76 12.88
CA LYS A 44 7.87 4.49 13.34
C LYS A 44 9.15 3.98 12.66
N HIS A 45 9.19 2.69 12.33
CA HIS A 45 10.34 2.00 11.77
C HIS A 45 10.16 1.60 10.30
N THR A 46 9.11 2.10 9.63
CA THR A 46 8.93 1.83 8.20
C THR A 46 10.11 2.40 7.43
N LYS A 47 10.73 1.57 6.60
CA LYS A 47 11.90 1.94 5.79
C LYS A 47 11.48 2.49 4.42
N GLY A 48 12.33 3.34 3.86
CA GLY A 48 12.10 3.97 2.56
C GLY A 48 11.20 5.21 2.64
N LYS A 49 10.86 5.77 1.48
CA LYS A 49 10.01 6.95 1.36
C LYS A 49 8.88 6.67 0.37
N TYR A 50 7.71 7.20 0.67
CA TYR A 50 6.61 7.24 -0.27
C TYR A 50 6.91 8.25 -1.38
N THR A 51 6.76 7.86 -2.64
CA THR A 51 7.00 8.69 -3.83
C THR A 51 5.75 8.96 -4.65
N GLY A 52 4.66 8.20 -4.46
CA GLY A 52 3.38 8.45 -5.12
C GLY A 52 2.60 7.17 -5.45
N PRO A 53 1.38 7.30 -6.03
CA PRO A 53 0.62 6.17 -6.55
C PRO A 53 1.43 5.38 -7.59
N GLY A 54 1.23 4.06 -7.61
CA GLY A 54 1.98 3.12 -8.44
C GLY A 54 3.19 2.50 -7.73
N GLN A 55 3.65 3.12 -6.64
CA GLN A 55 4.81 2.63 -5.91
C GLN A 55 4.46 1.34 -5.18
N LEU A 56 5.37 0.38 -5.20
CA LEU A 56 5.21 -0.85 -4.43
C LEU A 56 5.64 -0.69 -2.97
N MET A 57 4.97 -1.41 -2.09
CA MET A 57 5.39 -1.64 -0.70
C MET A 57 5.40 -3.12 -0.38
N LEU A 58 6.15 -3.48 0.66
CA LEU A 58 6.16 -4.79 1.26
C LEU A 58 5.43 -4.73 2.62
N THR A 59 4.48 -5.63 2.82
CA THR A 59 3.78 -5.80 4.10
C THR A 59 4.60 -6.64 5.07
N GLU A 60 4.19 -6.73 6.34
CA GLU A 60 4.88 -7.55 7.35
C GLU A 60 4.85 -9.06 7.04
N ASN A 61 3.87 -9.53 6.28
CA ASN A 61 3.77 -10.93 5.81
C ASN A 61 4.36 -11.13 4.40
N ASN A 62 5.27 -10.26 3.96
CA ASN A 62 5.97 -10.34 2.67
C ASN A 62 5.06 -10.30 1.43
N LEU A 63 3.87 -9.69 1.53
CA LEU A 63 3.04 -9.41 0.35
C LEU A 63 3.52 -8.11 -0.30
N THR A 64 3.71 -8.16 -1.61
CA THR A 64 3.94 -6.96 -2.41
C THR A 64 2.61 -6.33 -2.75
N VAL A 65 2.48 -5.03 -2.51
CA VAL A 65 1.24 -4.28 -2.69
C VAL A 65 1.55 -3.01 -3.47
N VAL A 66 0.75 -2.72 -4.51
CA VAL A 66 0.79 -1.41 -5.18
C VAL A 66 0.01 -0.39 -4.36
N ILE A 67 0.63 0.76 -4.09
CA ILE A 67 -0.02 1.87 -3.40
C ILE A 67 -0.82 2.70 -4.41
N LEU A 68 -2.09 2.93 -4.13
CA LEU A 68 -3.01 3.67 -5.01
C LEU A 68 -3.35 5.06 -4.44
N LYS A 69 -3.40 5.18 -3.12
CA LYS A 69 -3.65 6.46 -2.43
C LYS A 69 -2.96 6.45 -1.07
N ALA A 70 -2.47 7.61 -0.67
CA ALA A 70 -1.99 7.86 0.69
C ALA A 70 -2.76 9.05 1.28
N GLU A 71 -3.19 8.94 2.53
CA GLU A 71 -3.81 10.05 3.25
C GLU A 71 -3.30 10.15 4.69
N PRO A 72 -3.21 11.37 5.26
CA PRO A 72 -2.86 11.56 6.65
C PRO A 72 -3.85 10.86 7.58
N MET A 73 -3.31 10.21 8.60
CA MET A 73 -4.08 9.57 9.67
C MET A 73 -3.66 10.14 11.02
N ALA A 74 -4.63 10.33 11.92
CA ALA A 74 -4.31 10.72 13.29
C ALA A 74 -3.58 9.59 14.02
N PHE A 75 -2.53 9.92 14.77
CA PHE A 75 -1.70 8.93 15.46
C PHE A 75 -2.48 8.00 16.41
N LYS A 76 -3.56 8.51 17.02
CA LYS A 76 -4.43 7.72 17.91
C LYS A 76 -5.16 6.59 17.18
N ASP A 77 -5.45 6.77 15.89
CA ASP A 77 -6.24 5.84 15.07
C ASP A 77 -5.35 4.82 14.34
N ARG A 78 -4.03 4.89 14.52
CA ARG A 78 -3.08 4.00 13.84
C ARG A 78 -3.36 2.51 14.07
N HIS A 79 -3.94 2.13 15.20
CA HIS A 79 -4.22 0.72 15.49
C HIS A 79 -5.43 0.16 14.74
N GLN A 80 -6.17 1.00 14.01
CA GLN A 80 -7.24 0.57 13.11
C GLN A 80 -6.70 -0.05 11.82
N GLU A 81 -5.42 0.21 11.48
CA GLU A 81 -4.78 -0.28 10.26
C GLU A 81 -3.57 -1.15 10.57
N VAL A 82 -3.38 -2.17 9.73
CA VAL A 82 -2.21 -3.04 9.79
C VAL A 82 -0.95 -2.29 9.33
N PRO A 83 0.19 -2.42 10.03
CA PRO A 83 1.45 -1.83 9.60
C PRO A 83 2.00 -2.47 8.32
N MET A 84 2.67 -1.66 7.48
CA MET A 84 3.56 -2.13 6.41
C MET A 84 5.02 -2.24 6.88
N GLN A 85 5.83 -3.01 6.16
CA GLN A 85 7.25 -3.20 6.47
C GLN A 85 8.13 -2.09 5.85
N ARG A 86 8.09 -1.93 4.53
CA ARG A 86 8.96 -0.97 3.80
C ARG A 86 8.39 -0.55 2.46
N PHE A 87 8.73 0.66 2.02
CA PHE A 87 8.53 1.09 0.64
C PHE A 87 9.57 0.43 -0.26
N LEU A 88 9.17 0.07 -1.47
CA LEU A 88 10.07 -0.37 -2.53
C LEU A 88 10.33 0.80 -3.47
N THR A 89 11.43 0.73 -4.22
CA THR A 89 11.81 1.73 -5.23
C THR A 89 11.21 1.43 -6.60
N VAL A 90 10.35 0.42 -6.68
CA VAL A 90 9.75 -0.08 -7.92
C VAL A 90 8.36 0.52 -8.08
N GLN A 91 8.04 0.86 -9.32
CA GLN A 91 6.72 1.34 -9.77
C GLN A 91 6.08 0.25 -10.62
N VAL A 92 4.75 0.12 -10.57
CA VAL A 92 4.01 -0.64 -11.58
C VAL A 92 3.92 0.13 -12.90
N THR A 93 3.49 -0.54 -13.96
CA THR A 93 3.19 0.12 -15.23
C THR A 93 1.97 1.02 -15.12
N ASP A 94 1.87 2.01 -16.01
CA ASP A 94 0.73 2.94 -16.04
C ASP A 94 -0.61 2.21 -16.22
N GLU A 95 -0.63 1.12 -16.99
CA GLU A 95 -1.82 0.28 -17.20
C GLU A 95 -2.32 -0.34 -15.88
N VAL A 96 -1.40 -0.91 -15.10
CA VAL A 96 -1.71 -1.56 -13.81
C VAL A 96 -2.16 -0.51 -12.79
N LEU A 97 -1.50 0.65 -12.78
CA LEU A 97 -1.90 1.78 -11.94
C LEU A 97 -3.30 2.27 -12.31
N ALA A 98 -3.59 2.49 -13.58
CA ALA A 98 -4.89 2.95 -14.05
C ALA A 98 -6.02 1.98 -13.65
N ARG A 99 -5.79 0.67 -13.82
CA ARG A 99 -6.73 -0.37 -13.38
C ARG A 99 -6.96 -0.34 -11.87
N GLY A 100 -5.89 -0.23 -11.08
CA GLY A 100 -5.98 -0.14 -9.62
C GLY A 100 -6.74 1.10 -9.15
N LEU A 101 -6.50 2.26 -9.78
CA LEU A 101 -7.23 3.49 -9.50
C LEU A 101 -8.72 3.40 -9.84
N GLY A 102 -9.09 2.64 -10.88
CA GLY A 102 -10.49 2.33 -11.19
C GLY A 102 -11.17 1.60 -10.02
N LEU A 103 -10.56 0.51 -9.54
CA LEU A 103 -11.08 -0.27 -8.42
C LEU A 103 -11.13 0.53 -7.11
N LEU A 104 -10.17 1.43 -6.88
CA LEU A 104 -10.18 2.31 -5.71
C LEU A 104 -11.39 3.25 -5.69
N LYS A 105 -11.83 3.73 -6.87
CA LYS A 105 -13.01 4.61 -6.95
C LYS A 105 -14.32 3.89 -6.63
N GLU A 106 -14.38 2.58 -6.86
CA GLU A 106 -15.54 1.76 -6.50
C GLU A 106 -15.54 1.38 -5.02
N PHE A 107 -14.35 1.34 -4.40
CA PHE A 107 -14.16 1.01 -3.00
C PHE A 107 -14.46 2.17 -2.03
N LEU A 108 -14.15 3.41 -2.42
CA LEU A 108 -14.32 4.63 -1.61
C LEU A 108 -15.67 5.31 -1.85
#